data_AF-A0A962VXN2-F1
#
_entry.id   AF-A0A962VXN2-F1
#
_cell.length_a   1.000
_cell.length_b   1.000
_cell.length_c   1.000
_cell.angle_alpha   90.00
_cell.angle_beta   90.00
_cell.angle_gamma   90.00
#
_symmetry.space_group_name_H-M   'P 1'
#
loop_
_entity.id
_entity.type
_entity.pdbx_description
1 polymer ?
#
loop_
_entity_poly.entity_id
_entity_poly.type
_entity_poly.pdbx_seq_one_letter_code
_entity_poly.pdbx_strand_id
1 'polypeptide(L)'
;MMSDNKLSSRPPSMSGDRNALDDFIGGAGVHTPEPPAPAAPPAPPVATPEPYPWAAPGVRADVAKVFNLRLPEPDLLKLKYIAEHTPESMQQFCQRVLLPAIQAKIQELTER
;
A
#
# COMPACT_ATOMS: atom_id res chain seq x y z
N MET A 1 -20.18 42.94 39.06
CA MET A 1 -19.10 42.06 39.52
C MET A 1 -19.52 40.63 39.19
N MET A 2 -19.01 40.07 38.09
CA MET A 2 -19.21 38.66 37.74
C MET A 2 -17.83 38.06 37.48
N SER A 3 -17.48 37.05 38.26
CA SER A 3 -16.16 36.42 38.33
C SER A 3 -15.97 35.39 37.21
N ASP A 4 -14.87 35.49 36.46
CA ASP A 4 -14.45 34.49 35.48
C ASP A 4 -13.95 33.20 36.17
N ASN A 5 -14.70 32.11 36.01
CA ASN A 5 -14.28 30.76 36.42
C ASN A 5 -13.35 30.16 35.34
N LYS A 6 -12.04 30.45 35.43
CA LYS A 6 -11.03 29.85 34.56
C LYS A 6 -10.80 28.39 34.94
N LEU A 7 -11.43 27.46 34.20
CA LEU A 7 -11.02 26.05 34.15
C LEU A 7 -9.60 26.00 33.55
N SER A 8 -8.60 25.95 34.41
CA SER A 8 -7.19 25.82 34.06
C SER A 8 -6.89 24.39 33.60
N SER A 9 -7.23 24.07 32.35
CA SER A 9 -6.81 22.83 31.69
C SER A 9 -5.38 22.98 31.18
N ARG A 10 -4.40 23.00 32.10
CA ARG A 10 -3.01 22.70 31.75
C ARG A 10 -2.77 21.23 32.05
N PRO A 11 -2.46 20.38 31.07
CA PRO A 11 -2.06 19.01 31.35
C PRO A 11 -0.80 19.05 32.22
N PRO A 12 -0.63 18.07 33.15
CA PRO A 12 0.60 18.00 33.93
C PRO A 12 1.77 17.91 32.95
N SER A 13 2.77 18.76 33.17
CA SER A 13 4.03 18.70 32.43
C SER A 13 4.61 17.31 32.62
N MET A 14 4.63 16.50 31.55
CA MET A 14 5.42 15.27 31.49
C MET A 14 6.90 15.68 31.53
N SER A 15 7.38 15.95 32.73
CA SER A 15 8.79 16.07 33.04
C SER A 15 9.37 14.66 33.07
N GLY A 16 9.81 14.21 31.90
CA GLY A 16 10.93 13.30 31.71
C GLY A 16 10.88 11.94 32.40
N ASP A 17 10.48 10.92 31.64
CA ASP A 17 11.12 9.61 31.73
C ASP A 17 11.45 9.15 30.32
N ARG A 18 12.69 9.40 29.87
CA ARG A 18 13.20 8.85 28.60
C ARG A 18 13.14 7.31 28.60
N ASN A 19 13.20 6.70 29.78
CA ASN A 19 13.05 5.26 29.97
C ASN A 19 11.64 4.74 29.61
N ALA A 20 10.59 5.52 29.84
CA ALA A 20 9.22 5.10 29.50
C ALA A 20 8.96 5.10 27.98
N LEU A 21 9.68 5.94 27.23
CA LEU A 21 9.61 5.97 25.78
C LEU A 21 10.35 4.77 25.17
N ASP A 22 11.54 4.44 25.70
CA ASP A 22 12.34 3.29 25.29
C ASP A 22 11.62 1.96 25.56
N ASP A 23 10.94 1.82 26.71
CA ASP A 23 10.15 0.64 27.07
C ASP A 23 8.96 0.43 26.11
N PHE A 24 8.30 1.54 25.70
CA PHE A 24 7.22 1.48 24.70
C PHE A 24 7.72 1.09 23.29
N ILE A 25 8.92 1.53 22.89
CA ILE A 25 9.52 1.17 21.58
C ILE A 25 10.05 -0.27 21.60
N GLY A 26 10.57 -0.74 22.74
CA GLY A 26 11.16 -2.08 22.89
C GLY A 26 10.17 -3.25 22.76
N GLY A 27 8.88 -3.02 23.01
CA GLY A 27 7.85 -4.05 22.94
C GLY A 27 7.60 -4.63 21.55
N ALA A 28 8.01 -3.93 20.47
CA ALA A 28 7.77 -4.38 19.09
C ALA A 28 8.87 -5.33 18.53
N GLY A 29 9.89 -5.66 19.32
CA GLY A 29 11.10 -6.34 18.83
C GLY A 29 11.39 -7.74 19.40
N VAL A 30 10.54 -8.33 20.23
CA VAL A 30 10.85 -9.64 20.85
C VAL A 30 10.29 -10.78 20.01
N HIS A 31 11.00 -11.13 18.94
CA HIS A 31 10.89 -12.48 18.37
C HIS A 31 11.55 -13.46 19.35
N THR A 32 10.74 -14.19 20.10
CA THR A 32 11.19 -15.37 20.85
C THR A 32 11.76 -16.39 19.87
N PRO A 33 13.06 -16.74 19.92
CA PRO A 33 13.56 -17.87 19.16
C PRO A 33 13.14 -19.16 19.87
N GLU A 34 12.27 -19.91 19.20
CA GLU A 34 11.89 -21.27 19.57
C GLU A 34 13.13 -22.21 19.44
N PRO A 35 13.38 -23.14 20.40
CA PRO A 35 14.52 -24.04 20.35
C PRO A 35 14.45 -25.05 19.19
N PRO A 36 15.58 -25.45 18.57
CA PRO A 36 15.56 -26.28 17.37
C PRO A 36 15.30 -27.76 17.68
N ALA A 37 14.30 -28.34 17.02
CA ALA A 37 14.10 -29.78 16.89
C ALA A 37 14.95 -30.34 15.71
N PRO A 38 15.40 -31.61 15.76
CA PRO A 38 16.55 -32.10 15.00
C PRO A 38 16.33 -32.23 13.49
N ALA A 39 17.44 -31.99 12.78
CA ALA A 39 17.56 -31.82 11.33
C ALA A 39 17.08 -33.01 10.49
N ALA A 40 16.07 -32.75 9.65
CA ALA A 40 15.97 -33.40 8.34
C ALA A 40 16.93 -32.69 7.36
N PRO A 41 17.61 -33.41 6.45
CA PRO A 41 18.55 -32.80 5.51
C PRO A 41 17.83 -31.74 4.67
N PRO A 42 18.38 -30.51 4.53
CA PRO A 42 17.74 -29.46 3.75
C PRO A 42 17.74 -29.90 2.29
N ALA A 43 16.54 -30.03 1.73
CA ALA A 43 16.37 -30.08 0.28
C ALA A 43 17.07 -28.86 -0.34
N PRO A 44 17.70 -29.00 -1.52
CA PRO A 44 18.38 -27.90 -2.17
C PRO A 44 17.41 -26.71 -2.30
N PRO A 45 17.87 -25.48 -2.07
CA PRO A 45 17.02 -24.31 -2.25
C PRO A 45 16.60 -24.29 -3.71
N VAL A 46 15.34 -24.65 -3.96
CA VAL A 46 14.68 -24.36 -5.23
C VAL A 46 14.78 -22.86 -5.36
N ALA A 47 15.63 -22.40 -6.27
CA ALA A 47 15.83 -20.99 -6.57
C ALA A 47 14.46 -20.40 -6.84
N THR A 48 13.88 -19.77 -5.82
CA THR A 48 12.58 -19.16 -5.93
C THR A 48 12.82 -17.94 -6.79
N PRO A 49 12.21 -17.83 -7.98
CA PRO A 49 12.39 -16.67 -8.83
C PRO A 49 12.12 -15.44 -7.96
N GLU A 50 13.00 -14.43 -8.04
CA GLU A 50 12.82 -13.20 -7.27
C GLU A 50 11.37 -12.73 -7.46
N PRO A 51 10.62 -12.49 -6.38
CA PRO A 51 9.23 -12.10 -6.51
C PRO A 51 9.18 -10.78 -7.28
N TYR A 52 8.43 -10.76 -8.38
CA TYR A 52 8.18 -9.53 -9.12
C TYR A 52 7.74 -8.42 -8.15
N PRO A 53 8.04 -7.14 -8.44
CA PRO A 53 7.75 -6.05 -7.50
C PRO A 53 6.26 -5.93 -7.14
N TRP A 54 5.35 -6.39 -8.01
CA TRP A 54 3.90 -6.47 -7.73
C TRP A 54 3.47 -7.69 -6.91
N ALA A 55 4.33 -8.68 -6.70
CA ALA A 55 4.11 -9.86 -5.87
C ALA A 55 4.74 -9.72 -4.46
N ALA A 56 5.36 -8.58 -4.14
CA ALA A 56 5.95 -8.34 -2.84
C ALA A 56 4.88 -8.30 -1.71
N PRO A 57 5.19 -8.75 -0.48
CA PRO A 57 4.22 -8.87 0.61
C PRO A 57 3.59 -7.55 1.06
N GLY A 58 4.18 -6.40 0.71
CA GLY A 58 3.61 -5.08 0.96
C GLY A 58 2.62 -4.57 -0.10
N VAL A 59 2.42 -5.31 -1.19
CA VAL A 59 1.51 -4.91 -2.27
C VAL A 59 0.08 -5.33 -1.94
N ARG A 60 -0.79 -4.34 -1.81
CA ARG A 60 -2.20 -4.53 -1.48
C ARG A 60 -3.08 -4.42 -2.73
N ALA A 61 -3.91 -5.43 -2.97
CA ALA A 61 -4.83 -5.48 -4.11
C ALA A 61 -6.02 -4.51 -3.98
N ASP A 62 -6.36 -4.11 -2.76
CA ASP A 62 -7.48 -3.22 -2.47
C ASP A 62 -7.11 -1.73 -2.54
N VAL A 63 -5.81 -1.41 -2.68
CA VAL A 63 -5.31 -0.03 -2.72
C VAL A 63 -5.19 0.45 -4.16
N ALA A 64 -6.06 1.38 -4.55
CA ALA A 64 -5.93 2.11 -5.81
C ALA A 64 -4.95 3.29 -5.66
N LYS A 65 -3.98 3.40 -6.58
CA LYS A 65 -3.07 4.54 -6.68
C LYS A 65 -3.44 5.39 -7.90
N VAL A 66 -3.35 6.71 -7.74
CA VAL A 66 -3.62 7.66 -8.83
C VAL A 66 -2.48 7.61 -9.85
N PHE A 67 -2.83 7.43 -11.12
CA PHE A 67 -1.93 7.54 -12.25
C PHE A 67 -2.44 8.63 -13.21
N ASN A 68 -1.67 9.71 -13.36
CA ASN A 68 -2.07 10.84 -14.20
C ASN A 68 -1.66 10.60 -15.65
N LEU A 69 -2.64 10.34 -16.52
CA LEU A 69 -2.44 10.17 -17.96
C LEU A 69 -2.34 11.52 -18.67
N ARG A 70 -1.38 11.65 -19.59
CA ARG A 70 -1.30 12.76 -20.54
C ARG A 70 -1.89 12.29 -21.87
N LEU A 71 -3.08 12.77 -22.20
CA LEU A 71 -3.74 12.48 -23.48
C LEU A 71 -3.66 13.71 -24.38
N PRO A 72 -3.47 13.53 -25.70
CA PRO A 72 -3.76 14.58 -26.66
C PRO A 72 -5.22 15.05 -26.52
N GLU A 73 -5.47 16.33 -26.76
CA GLU A 73 -6.81 16.91 -26.74
C GLU A 73 -7.86 16.11 -27.53
N PRO A 74 -7.62 15.68 -28.79
CA PRO A 74 -8.64 14.95 -29.54
C PRO A 74 -9.06 13.63 -28.86
N ASP A 75 -8.14 12.94 -28.20
CA ASP A 75 -8.44 11.67 -27.55
C ASP A 75 -9.16 11.86 -26.22
N LEU A 76 -8.86 12.96 -25.50
CA LEU A 76 -9.64 13.37 -24.34
C LEU A 76 -11.10 13.66 -24.72
N LEU A 77 -11.32 14.35 -25.85
CA LEU A 77 -12.67 14.66 -26.33
C LEU A 77 -13.44 13.40 -26.73
N LYS A 78 -12.79 12.42 -27.39
CA LYS A 78 -13.41 11.11 -27.66
C LYS A 78 -13.78 10.38 -26.37
N LEU A 79 -12.93 10.43 -25.36
CA LEU A 79 -13.19 9.80 -24.07
C LEU A 79 -14.38 10.43 -23.34
N LYS A 80 -14.50 11.77 -23.39
CA LYS A 80 -15.67 12.50 -22.89
C LYS A 80 -16.95 12.09 -23.62
N TYR A 81 -16.89 12.02 -24.96
CA TYR A 81 -18.01 11.59 -25.77
C TYR A 81 -18.50 10.19 -25.39
N ILE A 82 -17.59 9.24 -25.18
CA ILE A 82 -17.93 7.88 -24.71
C ILE A 82 -18.68 7.93 -23.38
N ALA A 83 -18.18 8.71 -22.42
CA ALA A 83 -18.81 8.82 -21.10
C ALA A 83 -20.20 9.50 -21.14
N GLU A 84 -20.47 10.35 -22.11
CA GLU A 84 -21.79 10.98 -22.30
C GLU A 84 -22.81 10.05 -22.98
N HIS A 85 -22.32 9.09 -23.78
CA HIS A 85 -23.16 8.20 -24.60
C HIS A 85 -23.23 6.77 -24.05
N THR A 86 -22.60 6.51 -22.92
CA THR A 86 -22.60 5.20 -22.25
C THR A 86 -22.80 5.39 -20.74
N PRO A 87 -23.24 4.36 -20.02
CA PRO A 87 -23.31 4.42 -18.56
C PRO A 87 -21.93 4.35 -17.89
N GLU A 88 -20.84 4.20 -18.67
CA GLU A 88 -19.48 4.08 -18.14
C GLU A 88 -18.84 5.46 -17.95
N SER A 89 -18.28 5.70 -16.76
CA SER A 89 -17.42 6.88 -16.57
C SER A 89 -16.12 6.75 -17.38
N MET A 90 -15.50 7.88 -17.71
CA MET A 90 -14.20 7.93 -18.40
C MET A 90 -13.16 7.04 -17.70
N GLN A 91 -13.14 7.06 -16.37
CA GLN A 91 -12.21 6.28 -15.57
C GLN A 91 -12.51 4.77 -15.61
N GLN A 92 -13.79 4.37 -15.56
CA GLN A 92 -14.18 2.96 -15.70
C GLN A 92 -13.81 2.40 -17.07
N PHE A 93 -14.10 3.16 -18.13
CA PHE A 93 -13.71 2.78 -19.49
C PHE A 93 -12.19 2.57 -19.59
N CYS A 94 -11.40 3.53 -19.09
CA CYS A 94 -9.94 3.41 -19.06
C CYS A 94 -9.48 2.18 -18.29
N GLN A 95 -10.03 1.89 -17.12
CA GLN A 95 -9.64 0.70 -16.33
C GLN A 95 -9.99 -0.60 -17.06
N ARG A 96 -11.18 -0.68 -17.66
CA ARG A 96 -11.64 -1.86 -18.40
C ARG A 96 -10.74 -2.20 -19.57
N VAL A 97 -10.17 -1.20 -20.24
CA VAL A 97 -9.26 -1.40 -21.37
C VAL A 97 -7.81 -1.58 -20.91
N LEU A 98 -7.35 -0.77 -19.95
CA LEU A 98 -5.94 -0.71 -19.54
C LEU A 98 -5.52 -1.93 -18.71
N LEU A 99 -6.35 -2.41 -17.78
CA LEU A 99 -5.96 -3.52 -16.89
C LEU A 99 -5.71 -4.84 -17.66
N PRO A 100 -6.57 -5.26 -18.60
CA PRO A 100 -6.27 -6.44 -19.43
C PRO A 100 -5.03 -6.25 -20.29
N ALA A 101 -4.82 -5.06 -20.85
CA ALA A 101 -3.65 -4.75 -21.67
C ALA A 101 -2.34 -4.84 -20.86
N ILE A 102 -2.35 -4.39 -19.60
CA ILE A 102 -1.21 -4.56 -18.68
C ILE A 102 -0.93 -6.05 -18.47
N GLN A 103 -1.95 -6.86 -18.17
CA GLN A 103 -1.74 -8.28 -17.91
C GLN A 103 -1.21 -9.04 -19.12
N ALA A 104 -1.77 -8.78 -20.31
CA ALA A 104 -1.25 -9.36 -21.55
C ALA A 104 0.23 -8.98 -21.77
N LYS A 105 0.61 -7.74 -21.46
CA LYS A 105 2.00 -7.29 -21.61
C LYS A 105 2.94 -7.92 -20.58
N ILE A 106 2.49 -8.11 -19.34
CA ILE A 106 3.29 -8.81 -18.32
C ILE A 106 3.48 -10.28 -18.73
N GLN A 107 2.43 -10.98 -19.16
CA GLN A 107 2.53 -12.35 -19.66
C GLN A 107 3.56 -12.47 -20.79
N GLU A 108 3.50 -11.60 -21.80
CA GLU A 108 4.49 -11.58 -22.90
C GLU A 108 5.94 -11.42 -22.40
N LEU A 109 6.15 -10.64 -21.34
CA LEU A 109 7.48 -10.39 -20.77
C LEU A 109 7.96 -11.54 -19.86
N THR A 110 7.05 -12.26 -19.22
CA THR A 110 7.37 -13.28 -18.22
C THR A 110 7.31 -14.71 -18.73
N GLU A 111 6.57 -14.97 -19.82
CA GLU A 111 6.41 -16.29 -20.45
C GLU A 111 7.43 -16.54 -21.58
N ARG A 112 8.55 -15.81 -21.57
CA ARG A 112 9.66 -15.98 -22.51
C ARG A 112 10.68 -17.02 -22.07
#